data_AF-A0A7R9YB08-F1
#
_entry.id   AF-A0A7R9YB08-F1
#
_cell.length_a   1.000
_cell.length_b   1.000
_cell.length_c   1.000
_cell.angle_alpha   90.00
_cell.angle_beta   90.00
_cell.angle_gamma   90.00
#
_symmetry.space_group_name_H-M   'P 1'
#
loop_
_entity.id
_entity.type
_entity.pdbx_description
1 polymer ?
#
loop_
_entity_poly.entity_id
_entity_poly.type
_entity_poly.pdbx_seq_one_letter_code
_entity_poly.pdbx_strand_id
1 'polypeptide(L)'
;SIGGVGVRRLLPLYPAAALSSGAFSTPRQRGLSLSAIRGAELDSSLPLFAEEKHIDKLAIAADSSTVEDWSGDVLFVPVFAEPRETSSASADAETEDDDEENGGEEEASNAARSAGFVLPDGSVAQLVDRRLEGLLSDVVDEMEWKARAGSTVWARAPRGHASKKVVLYGLGQPGDKCGAEAMQKFGAYVASFSAQQKAQKVGVVMPAVGEAGTTAEAPSQDLVMGLLGAMYKDSRFKSSKAAKKAPKLESIALLGGHEEEIQRAKAIWSGVQLAKDLVSAPANVLTPTSMAEMAASLAKELGLECEIFDKEEILKRKMGAYYGVAKGAVHPPKFIHLCYKPSGETKTKVAIVGKGLTFDSGGYNLKVGAATIELMKKDMGGSGATFGAARAIGTLKPKNVEVHFIVAACENMVS
;
A
#
# COMPACT_ATOMS: atom_id res chain seq x y z
N SER A 1 70.28 -5.17 28.42
CA SER A 1 69.86 -3.78 28.68
C SER A 1 68.34 -3.75 28.69
N ILE A 2 67.76 -3.64 29.90
CA ILE A 2 66.42 -3.11 30.29
C ILE A 2 65.24 -3.59 29.41
N GLY A 3 64.36 -4.51 29.82
CA GLY A 3 63.48 -4.54 31.01
C GLY A 3 62.03 -4.32 30.52
N GLY A 4 60.95 -4.99 30.91
CA GLY A 4 60.66 -5.91 32.01
C GLY A 4 59.18 -5.68 32.42
N VAL A 5 58.33 -6.70 32.23
CA VAL A 5 57.12 -7.12 33.00
C VAL A 5 56.11 -6.06 33.49
N GLY A 6 54.81 -6.32 33.22
CA GLY A 6 53.70 -5.67 33.93
C GLY A 6 52.34 -6.36 33.76
N VAL A 7 52.12 -7.49 34.44
CA VAL A 7 50.80 -8.09 34.70
C VAL A 7 50.06 -7.25 35.75
N ARG A 8 48.76 -6.94 35.53
CA ARG A 8 47.84 -6.56 36.63
C ARG A 8 46.46 -7.19 36.46
N ARG A 9 46.24 -8.28 37.21
CA ARG A 9 44.95 -8.59 37.86
C ARG A 9 44.77 -7.60 39.01
N LEU A 10 43.54 -7.17 39.30
CA LEU A 10 43.09 -6.82 40.65
C LEU A 10 41.55 -6.85 40.69
N LEU A 11 41.01 -7.89 41.34
CA LEU A 11 39.76 -7.80 42.11
C LEU A 11 40.02 -6.93 43.34
N PRO A 12 38.97 -6.40 43.98
CA PRO A 12 38.76 -6.84 45.36
C PRO A 12 37.30 -7.12 45.74
N LEU A 13 37.19 -8.02 46.71
CA LEU A 13 36.02 -8.48 47.46
C LEU A 13 35.65 -7.49 48.60
N TYR A 14 34.33 -7.27 48.79
CA TYR A 14 33.52 -7.11 50.03
C TYR A 14 33.94 -6.15 51.19
N PRO A 15 32.97 -5.51 51.90
CA PRO A 15 32.27 -6.17 53.02
C PRO A 15 30.77 -5.86 53.19
N ALA A 16 30.11 -6.71 53.96
CA ALA A 16 28.74 -6.57 54.45
C ALA A 16 28.67 -5.74 55.75
N ALA A 17 27.63 -4.91 55.92
CA ALA A 17 26.69 -4.88 57.07
C ALA A 17 25.98 -3.51 57.31
N ALA A 18 24.73 -3.62 57.80
CA ALA A 18 23.94 -2.70 58.64
C ALA A 18 23.05 -1.58 58.00
N LEU A 19 21.77 -1.96 57.79
CA LEU A 19 20.51 -1.33 58.24
C LEU A 19 20.38 0.21 58.33
N SER A 20 19.43 0.79 57.58
CA SER A 20 18.33 1.57 58.20
C SER A 20 17.15 1.78 57.24
N SER A 21 15.99 2.00 57.85
CA SER A 21 14.63 2.14 57.35
C SER A 21 14.42 3.05 56.12
N GLY A 22 13.72 2.52 55.11
CA GLY A 22 13.09 3.30 54.06
C GLY A 22 11.91 2.53 53.47
N ALA A 23 10.71 2.84 53.94
CA ALA A 23 9.47 2.26 53.42
C ALA A 23 9.25 2.73 51.98
N PHE A 24 9.31 1.80 51.02
CA PHE A 24 8.75 1.97 49.69
C PHE A 24 7.76 0.83 49.43
N SER A 25 6.49 1.20 49.35
CA SER A 25 5.38 0.29 49.06
C SER A 25 5.47 -0.26 47.64
N THR A 26 5.63 -1.57 47.50
CA THR A 26 5.45 -2.26 46.21
C THR A 26 3.97 -2.58 45.99
N PRO A 27 3.40 -2.31 44.80
CA PRO A 27 2.09 -2.85 44.46
C PRO A 27 2.20 -4.37 44.28
N ARG A 28 1.30 -5.12 44.90
CA ARG A 28 1.13 -6.57 44.72
C ARG A 28 1.09 -6.94 43.24
N GLN A 29 2.16 -7.52 42.71
CA GLN A 29 2.07 -8.33 41.50
C GLN A 29 1.25 -9.58 41.85
N ARG A 30 0.01 -9.65 41.34
CA ARG A 30 -0.71 -10.92 41.29
C ARG A 30 0.03 -11.82 40.31
N GLY A 31 0.79 -12.77 40.83
CA GLY A 31 1.40 -13.83 40.03
C GLY A 31 0.30 -14.60 39.31
N LEU A 32 0.28 -14.51 37.99
CA LEU A 32 -0.40 -15.49 37.16
C LEU A 32 0.40 -16.79 37.28
N SER A 33 -0.23 -17.83 37.82
CA SER A 33 0.35 -19.17 37.89
C SER A 33 0.78 -19.63 36.49
N LEU A 34 1.98 -20.20 36.37
CA LEU A 34 2.46 -20.89 35.16
C LEU A 34 1.51 -22.00 34.66
N SER A 35 0.61 -22.50 35.52
CA SER A 35 -0.45 -23.44 35.12
C SER A 35 -1.56 -22.80 34.27
N ALA A 36 -1.78 -21.48 34.34
CA ALA A 36 -2.79 -20.79 33.55
C ALA A 36 -2.37 -20.57 32.08
N ILE A 37 -1.07 -20.67 31.78
CA ILE A 37 -0.53 -20.51 30.41
C ILE A 37 -0.60 -21.83 29.63
N ARG A 38 -0.74 -22.98 30.31
CA ARG A 38 -0.79 -24.32 29.67
C ARG A 38 -2.15 -24.70 29.09
N GLY A 39 -3.16 -23.83 29.18
CA GLY A 39 -4.55 -24.14 28.80
C GLY A 39 -5.23 -23.11 27.90
N ALA A 40 -4.50 -22.17 27.30
CA ALA A 40 -5.08 -21.35 26.24
C ALA A 40 -5.15 -22.20 24.97
N GLU A 41 -6.26 -22.93 24.78
CA GLU A 41 -6.61 -23.43 23.46
C GLU A 41 -6.57 -22.23 22.50
N LEU A 42 -5.62 -22.28 21.57
CA LEU A 42 -5.51 -21.32 20.48
C LEU A 42 -6.82 -21.40 19.69
N ASP A 43 -7.58 -20.31 19.71
CA ASP A 43 -8.86 -20.23 19.01
C ASP A 43 -8.64 -20.31 17.49
N SER A 44 -8.69 -21.54 16.98
CA SER A 44 -8.59 -21.88 15.56
C SER A 44 -9.77 -21.33 14.72
N SER A 45 -10.76 -20.68 15.35
CA SER A 45 -11.89 -20.06 14.65
C SER A 45 -11.60 -18.66 14.09
N LEU A 46 -10.44 -18.07 14.39
CA LEU A 46 -10.11 -16.74 13.87
C LEU A 46 -9.75 -16.78 12.37
N PRO A 47 -10.36 -15.93 11.53
CA PRO A 47 -10.18 -16.00 10.09
C PRO A 47 -8.80 -15.52 9.66
N LEU A 48 -8.14 -16.26 8.78
CA LEU A 48 -6.86 -15.88 8.18
C LEU A 48 -7.02 -14.81 7.09
N PHE A 49 -8.21 -14.65 6.51
CA PHE A 49 -8.48 -13.71 5.42
C PHE A 49 -9.53 -12.69 5.82
N ALA A 50 -9.37 -11.46 5.33
CA ALA A 50 -10.37 -10.44 5.59
C ALA A 50 -11.59 -10.68 4.68
N GLU A 51 -12.79 -10.89 5.27
CA GLU A 51 -14.03 -10.89 4.48
C GLU A 51 -14.38 -9.45 4.08
N GLU A 52 -13.85 -8.98 2.95
CA GLU A 52 -14.18 -7.65 2.43
C GLU A 52 -15.37 -7.68 1.46
N LYS A 53 -16.54 -8.06 1.99
CA LYS A 53 -17.83 -8.16 1.26
C LYS A 53 -18.26 -6.91 0.46
N HIS A 54 -17.54 -5.80 0.58
CA HIS A 54 -17.82 -4.54 -0.10
C HIS A 54 -16.89 -4.22 -1.26
N ILE A 55 -15.59 -4.52 -1.15
CA ILE A 55 -14.67 -4.32 -2.27
C ILE A 55 -15.00 -5.33 -3.38
N ASP A 56 -15.32 -6.57 -3.01
CA ASP A 56 -15.70 -7.62 -3.96
C ASP A 56 -17.00 -7.33 -4.73
N LYS A 57 -17.83 -6.41 -4.21
CA LYS A 57 -19.12 -6.02 -4.82
C LYS A 57 -19.06 -4.67 -5.54
N LEU A 58 -17.97 -3.92 -5.39
CA LEU A 58 -17.80 -2.65 -6.05
C LEU A 58 -17.55 -2.88 -7.54
N ALA A 59 -18.43 -2.34 -8.39
CA ALA A 59 -18.23 -2.37 -9.84
C ALA A 59 -17.24 -1.28 -10.24
N ILE A 60 -16.02 -1.66 -10.63
CA ILE A 60 -15.05 -0.76 -11.25
C ILE A 60 -14.89 -1.20 -12.70
N ALA A 61 -15.19 -0.33 -13.66
CA ALA A 61 -15.13 -0.64 -15.07
C ALA A 61 -14.75 0.60 -15.91
N ALA A 62 -14.15 0.35 -17.07
CA ALA A 62 -14.04 1.36 -18.11
C ALA A 62 -15.44 1.72 -18.62
N ASP A 63 -15.66 3.00 -18.89
CA ASP A 63 -16.94 3.52 -19.38
C ASP A 63 -16.70 4.32 -20.66
N SER A 64 -17.42 3.94 -21.71
CA SER A 64 -17.36 4.56 -23.04
C SER A 64 -18.20 5.83 -23.16
N SER A 65 -18.97 6.17 -22.12
CA SER A 65 -19.74 7.41 -22.09
C SER A 65 -18.78 8.59 -22.17
N THR A 66 -19.23 9.64 -22.85
CA THR A 66 -18.55 10.93 -22.77
C THR A 66 -18.74 11.51 -21.36
N VAL A 67 -17.89 12.45 -20.96
CA VAL A 67 -18.07 13.16 -19.68
C VAL A 67 -19.42 13.88 -19.63
N GLU A 68 -19.91 14.26 -20.80
CA GLU A 68 -21.21 14.88 -21.04
C GLU A 68 -22.40 13.97 -20.77
N ASP A 69 -22.30 12.70 -21.15
CA ASP A 69 -23.43 11.76 -21.08
C ASP A 69 -23.44 10.98 -19.76
N TRP A 70 -22.35 11.05 -19.00
CA TRP A 70 -22.24 10.36 -17.72
C TRP A 70 -23.07 11.01 -16.60
N SER A 71 -23.73 10.19 -15.78
CA SER A 71 -24.53 10.64 -14.63
C SER A 71 -24.23 9.87 -13.34
N GLY A 72 -24.25 10.58 -12.21
CA GLY A 72 -23.97 9.98 -10.89
C GLY A 72 -23.85 10.98 -9.74
N ASP A 73 -23.29 10.54 -8.62
CA ASP A 73 -23.18 11.36 -7.41
C ASP A 73 -21.98 12.31 -7.44
N VAL A 74 -20.83 11.83 -7.93
CA VAL A 74 -19.58 12.61 -7.99
C VAL A 74 -18.86 12.31 -9.29
N LEU A 75 -18.48 13.35 -10.02
CA LEU A 75 -17.58 13.27 -11.17
C LEU A 75 -16.23 13.88 -10.78
N PHE A 76 -15.15 13.12 -10.92
CA PHE A 76 -13.78 13.61 -10.73
C PHE A 76 -13.16 13.93 -12.09
N VAL A 77 -12.64 15.16 -12.22
CA VAL A 77 -11.96 15.65 -13.41
C VAL A 77 -10.54 16.06 -13.02
N PRO A 78 -9.51 15.29 -13.43
CA PRO A 78 -8.14 15.67 -13.16
C PRO A 78 -7.70 16.80 -14.11
N VAL A 79 -6.89 17.72 -13.61
CA VAL A 79 -6.41 18.89 -14.37
C VAL A 79 -4.94 19.12 -14.06
N PHE A 80 -4.13 19.36 -15.09
CA PHE A 80 -2.75 19.79 -14.93
C PHE A 80 -2.67 21.28 -14.57
N ALA A 81 -1.69 21.64 -13.74
CA ALA A 81 -1.30 23.04 -13.59
C ALA A 81 -0.70 23.57 -14.89
N GLU A 82 -0.91 24.85 -15.17
CA GLU A 82 -0.25 25.51 -16.28
C GLU A 82 1.28 25.34 -16.20
N PRO A 83 1.96 25.15 -17.34
CA PRO A 83 3.42 25.21 -17.37
C PRO A 83 3.86 26.53 -16.74
N ARG A 84 4.83 26.49 -15.83
CA ARG A 84 5.52 27.73 -15.47
C ARG A 84 6.19 28.18 -16.75
N GLU A 85 5.91 29.40 -17.21
CA GLU A 85 6.80 30.04 -18.18
C GLU A 85 8.21 29.95 -17.61
N THR A 86 9.05 29.14 -18.25
CA THR A 86 10.46 29.11 -17.94
C THR A 86 10.97 30.47 -18.38
N SER A 87 11.22 31.38 -17.45
CA SER A 87 12.05 32.54 -17.72
C SER A 87 13.34 32.00 -18.33
N SER A 88 13.51 32.16 -19.63
CA SER A 88 14.73 31.85 -20.34
C SER A 88 15.79 32.82 -19.84
N ALA A 89 16.48 32.45 -18.75
CA ALA A 89 17.76 33.06 -18.43
C ALA A 89 18.79 32.37 -19.34
N SER A 90 19.02 33.03 -20.48
CA SER A 90 20.19 32.81 -21.33
C SER A 90 21.45 32.77 -20.47
N ALA A 91 22.19 31.69 -20.60
CA ALA A 91 23.60 31.68 -20.26
C ALA A 91 24.32 32.52 -21.32
N ASP A 92 24.79 33.71 -20.95
CA ASP A 92 25.90 34.40 -21.61
C ASP A 92 26.61 35.29 -20.59
N ALA A 93 27.92 35.43 -20.81
CA ALA A 93 28.96 35.73 -19.83
C ALA A 93 29.17 37.24 -19.52
N GLU A 94 29.75 37.46 -18.34
CA GLU A 94 30.63 38.55 -17.85
C GLU A 94 30.69 39.90 -18.61
N THR A 95 30.47 41.02 -17.90
CA THR A 95 31.51 42.02 -17.51
C THR A 95 30.92 43.21 -16.72
N GLU A 96 31.81 43.90 -16.00
CA GLU A 96 31.66 44.89 -14.92
C GLU A 96 31.12 46.30 -15.29
N ASP A 97 30.66 46.97 -14.22
CA ASP A 97 30.72 48.40 -13.86
C ASP A 97 29.72 49.49 -14.34
N ASP A 98 29.32 50.24 -13.29
CA ASP A 98 28.95 51.66 -13.12
C ASP A 98 27.56 52.26 -13.47
N ASP A 99 26.91 52.67 -12.38
CA ASP A 99 26.25 53.96 -12.06
C ASP A 99 24.89 54.44 -12.66
N GLU A 100 24.14 55.02 -11.70
CA GLU A 100 23.11 56.07 -11.75
C GLU A 100 21.63 55.79 -12.12
N GLU A 101 20.82 55.91 -11.07
CA GLU A 101 19.56 56.67 -10.93
C GLU A 101 18.40 56.57 -11.96
N ASN A 102 17.34 55.92 -11.45
CA ASN A 102 16.02 56.49 -11.17
C ASN A 102 14.92 56.42 -12.25
N GLY A 103 13.82 55.76 -11.85
CA GLY A 103 12.45 56.13 -12.22
C GLY A 103 11.87 55.47 -13.48
N GLY A 104 11.19 54.33 -13.32
CA GLY A 104 10.31 53.84 -14.40
C GLY A 104 9.78 52.41 -14.35
N GLU A 105 10.12 51.57 -13.35
CA GLU A 105 9.82 50.12 -13.44
C GLU A 105 8.83 49.57 -12.39
N GLU A 106 8.19 50.43 -11.60
CA GLU A 106 7.28 49.98 -10.52
C GLU A 106 5.81 49.76 -10.93
N GLU A 107 5.41 50.08 -12.17
CA GLU A 107 4.05 49.81 -12.66
C GLU A 107 3.93 48.54 -13.54
N ALA A 108 5.03 48.02 -14.08
CA ALA A 108 5.02 46.77 -14.85
C ALA A 108 5.22 45.52 -13.99
N SER A 109 5.80 45.65 -12.78
CA SER A 109 6.12 44.51 -11.91
C SER A 109 4.98 44.06 -10.98
N ASN A 110 3.88 44.83 -10.91
CA ASN A 110 2.68 44.46 -10.15
C ASN A 110 1.55 43.88 -11.00
N ALA A 111 1.62 43.99 -12.34
CA ALA A 111 0.63 43.38 -13.25
C ALA A 111 0.84 41.86 -13.43
N ALA A 112 2.03 41.33 -13.16
CA ALA A 112 2.36 39.91 -13.28
C ALA A 112 2.07 39.09 -12.01
N ARG A 113 1.47 39.69 -10.97
CA ARG A 113 1.06 39.04 -9.71
C ARG A 113 -0.47 38.90 -9.59
N SER A 114 -1.15 38.32 -10.57
CA SER A 114 -2.56 37.86 -10.39
C SER A 114 -3.16 37.06 -11.55
N ALA A 115 -2.37 36.42 -12.43
CA ALA A 115 -2.98 35.45 -13.32
C ALA A 115 -3.48 34.26 -12.47
N GLY A 116 -4.78 34.25 -12.17
CA GLY A 116 -5.48 33.11 -11.58
C GLY A 116 -5.32 31.89 -12.49
N PHE A 117 -5.40 30.69 -11.91
CA PHE A 117 -5.40 29.49 -12.72
C PHE A 117 -6.72 29.44 -13.51
N VAL A 118 -6.63 29.34 -14.83
CA VAL A 118 -7.81 29.22 -15.69
C VAL A 118 -7.95 27.78 -16.15
N LEU A 119 -9.19 27.29 -16.24
CA LEU A 119 -9.43 25.96 -16.80
C LEU A 119 -8.92 25.93 -18.26
N PRO A 120 -8.02 25.00 -18.64
CA PRO A 120 -7.40 25.03 -19.95
C PRO A 120 -8.42 24.94 -21.09
N ASP A 121 -8.24 25.76 -22.12
CA ASP A 121 -9.13 25.78 -23.28
C ASP A 121 -9.20 24.42 -23.97
N GLY A 122 -10.41 23.97 -24.30
CA GLY A 122 -10.66 22.68 -24.94
C GLY A 122 -10.48 21.47 -24.02
N SER A 123 -10.10 21.66 -22.74
CA SER A 123 -9.99 20.57 -21.79
C SER A 123 -11.35 19.99 -21.37
N VAL A 124 -11.32 18.76 -20.85
CA VAL A 124 -12.49 18.12 -20.22
C VAL A 124 -13.04 18.97 -19.07
N ALA A 125 -12.18 19.62 -18.29
CA ALA A 125 -12.62 20.50 -17.20
C ALA A 125 -13.43 21.70 -17.73
N GLN A 126 -12.97 22.34 -18.81
CA GLN A 126 -13.70 23.44 -19.43
C GLN A 126 -15.01 22.99 -20.11
N LEU A 127 -15.03 21.81 -20.73
CA LEU A 127 -16.26 21.20 -21.27
C LEU A 127 -17.32 21.01 -20.18
N VAL A 128 -16.92 20.47 -19.03
CA VAL A 128 -17.81 20.29 -17.87
C VAL A 128 -18.23 21.64 -17.29
N ASP A 129 -17.31 22.60 -17.20
CA ASP A 129 -17.60 23.92 -16.63
C ASP A 129 -18.62 24.72 -17.47
N ARG A 130 -18.52 24.67 -18.80
CA ARG A 130 -19.53 25.27 -19.70
C ARG A 130 -20.93 24.76 -19.43
N ARG A 131 -21.07 23.47 -19.08
CA ARG A 131 -22.36 22.87 -18.71
C ARG A 131 -22.83 23.26 -17.32
N LEU A 132 -21.94 23.72 -16.47
CA LEU A 132 -22.24 24.25 -15.16
C LEU A 132 -22.30 25.78 -15.17
N GLU A 133 -22.39 26.39 -16.35
CA GLU A 133 -22.53 27.84 -16.54
C GLU A 133 -21.39 28.65 -15.89
N GLY A 134 -20.17 28.10 -15.88
CA GLY A 134 -18.98 28.78 -15.33
C GLY A 134 -18.72 28.54 -13.84
N LEU A 135 -19.56 27.75 -13.17
CA LEU A 135 -19.48 27.52 -11.72
C LEU A 135 -18.12 27.00 -11.24
N LEU A 136 -17.43 26.15 -12.01
CA LEU A 136 -16.12 25.64 -11.60
C LEU A 136 -15.06 26.73 -11.73
N SER A 137 -15.13 27.58 -12.76
CA SER A 137 -14.25 28.74 -12.90
C SER A 137 -14.44 29.71 -11.73
N ASP A 138 -15.68 30.04 -11.38
CA ASP A 138 -15.99 30.90 -10.22
C ASP A 138 -15.36 30.37 -8.92
N VAL A 139 -15.49 29.06 -8.67
CA VAL A 139 -14.95 28.44 -7.45
C VAL A 139 -13.42 28.36 -7.50
N VAL A 140 -12.83 28.14 -8.68
CA VAL A 140 -11.36 28.16 -8.87
C VAL A 140 -10.81 29.54 -8.53
N ASP A 141 -11.45 30.60 -9.03
CA ASP A 141 -11.05 31.99 -8.79
C ASP A 141 -11.25 32.39 -7.32
N GLU A 142 -12.42 32.11 -6.74
CA GLU A 142 -12.73 32.41 -5.33
C GLU A 142 -11.73 31.75 -4.36
N MET A 143 -11.33 30.51 -4.67
CA MET A 143 -10.43 29.72 -3.82
C MET A 143 -8.95 29.92 -4.18
N GLU A 144 -8.64 30.77 -5.15
CA GLU A 144 -7.30 30.96 -5.73
C GLU A 144 -6.58 29.63 -6.03
N TRP A 145 -7.32 28.65 -6.55
CA TRP A 145 -6.85 27.26 -6.67
C TRP A 145 -5.91 27.08 -7.86
N LYS A 146 -4.71 26.51 -7.65
CA LYS A 146 -3.63 26.48 -8.68
C LYS A 146 -3.28 25.10 -9.25
N ALA A 147 -4.22 24.15 -9.23
CA ALA A 147 -4.05 22.79 -9.73
C ALA A 147 -2.75 22.07 -9.30
N ARG A 148 -2.22 22.38 -8.11
CA ARG A 148 -1.02 21.74 -7.56
C ARG A 148 -1.27 20.24 -7.38
N ALA A 149 -0.22 19.43 -7.46
CA ALA A 149 -0.33 17.97 -7.29
C ALA A 149 -1.06 17.62 -5.98
N GLY A 150 -2.18 16.90 -6.09
CA GLY A 150 -3.03 16.48 -4.97
C GLY A 150 -3.93 17.57 -4.39
N SER A 151 -3.88 18.80 -4.89
CA SER A 151 -4.83 19.85 -4.51
C SER A 151 -6.19 19.59 -5.14
N THR A 152 -7.26 20.01 -4.48
CA THR A 152 -8.63 19.75 -4.95
C THR A 152 -9.54 20.92 -4.70
N VAL A 153 -10.45 21.16 -5.64
CA VAL A 153 -11.56 22.09 -5.49
C VAL A 153 -12.81 21.42 -6.06
N TRP A 154 -14.00 21.70 -5.52
CA TRP A 154 -15.21 21.04 -5.96
C TRP A 154 -16.43 21.92 -5.76
N ALA A 155 -17.43 21.71 -6.62
CA ALA A 155 -18.70 22.41 -6.56
C ALA A 155 -19.86 21.41 -6.54
N ARG A 156 -20.97 21.84 -5.94
CA ARG A 156 -22.26 21.14 -6.08
C ARG A 156 -22.95 21.66 -7.32
N ALA A 157 -23.26 20.77 -8.26
CA ALA A 157 -23.98 21.15 -9.46
C ALA A 157 -25.42 21.60 -9.11
N PRO A 158 -26.00 22.55 -9.88
CA PRO A 158 -27.41 22.90 -9.77
C PRO A 158 -28.33 21.68 -9.98
N ARG A 159 -29.62 21.82 -9.64
CA ARG A 159 -30.58 20.73 -9.85
C ARG A 159 -30.77 20.49 -11.35
N GLY A 160 -30.80 19.23 -11.77
CA GLY A 160 -31.04 18.83 -13.16
C GLY A 160 -29.79 18.46 -13.96
N HIS A 161 -28.58 18.69 -13.42
CA HIS A 161 -27.33 18.25 -14.04
C HIS A 161 -27.07 16.76 -13.80
N ALA A 162 -26.31 16.15 -14.71
CA ALA A 162 -26.06 14.71 -14.73
C ALA A 162 -25.27 14.21 -13.50
N SER A 163 -24.32 15.01 -12.99
CA SER A 163 -23.60 14.74 -11.76
C SER A 163 -24.04 15.68 -10.63
N LYS A 164 -24.15 15.18 -9.39
CA LYS A 164 -24.54 16.03 -8.24
C LYS A 164 -23.39 16.91 -7.74
N LYS A 165 -22.15 16.44 -7.89
CA LYS A 165 -20.92 17.15 -7.53
C LYS A 165 -19.88 16.92 -8.61
N VAL A 166 -19.08 17.95 -8.88
CA VAL A 166 -17.89 17.85 -9.72
C VAL A 166 -16.68 18.26 -8.89
N VAL A 167 -15.63 17.44 -8.96
CA VAL A 167 -14.37 17.64 -8.25
C VAL A 167 -13.26 17.83 -9.27
N LEU A 168 -12.55 18.94 -9.19
CA LEU A 168 -11.30 19.14 -9.88
C LEU A 168 -10.15 18.61 -9.02
N TYR A 169 -9.32 17.75 -9.60
CA TYR A 169 -8.14 17.19 -8.94
C TYR A 169 -6.87 17.67 -9.64
N GLY A 170 -5.99 18.36 -8.93
CA GLY A 170 -4.75 18.89 -9.48
C GLY A 170 -3.72 17.78 -9.65
N LEU A 171 -3.31 17.52 -10.89
CA LEU A 171 -2.20 16.60 -11.21
C LEU A 171 -0.83 17.27 -11.03
N GLY A 172 -0.80 18.59 -10.81
CA GLY A 172 0.44 19.36 -10.78
C GLY A 172 0.97 19.63 -12.18
N GLN A 173 2.28 19.88 -12.29
CA GLN A 173 2.89 20.20 -13.58
C GLN A 173 2.94 18.96 -14.49
N PRO A 174 2.64 19.13 -15.80
CA PRO A 174 2.86 18.10 -16.82
C PRO A 174 4.28 17.51 -16.77
N GLY A 175 4.42 16.21 -17.06
CA GLY A 175 5.71 15.52 -17.20
C GLY A 175 5.96 14.52 -16.06
N ASP A 176 7.23 14.28 -15.72
CA ASP A 176 7.70 13.17 -14.84
C ASP A 176 7.01 13.08 -13.47
N LYS A 177 6.35 14.15 -13.02
CA LYS A 177 5.63 14.20 -11.73
C LYS A 177 4.25 13.55 -11.78
N CYS A 178 3.71 13.25 -12.95
CA CYS A 178 2.43 12.56 -13.13
C CYS A 178 2.62 11.09 -13.55
N GLY A 179 3.47 10.38 -12.80
CA GLY A 179 3.68 8.94 -12.96
C GLY A 179 2.72 8.10 -12.10
N ALA A 180 3.04 6.82 -11.95
CA ALA A 180 2.22 5.83 -11.23
C ALA A 180 1.79 6.28 -9.82
N GLU A 181 2.71 6.87 -9.05
CA GLU A 181 2.42 7.32 -7.68
C GLU A 181 1.37 8.43 -7.63
N ALA A 182 1.38 9.35 -8.60
CA ALA A 182 0.39 10.43 -8.69
C ALA A 182 -1.01 9.86 -8.97
N MET A 183 -1.12 8.90 -9.88
CA MET A 183 -2.38 8.22 -10.19
C MET A 183 -2.89 7.40 -9.00
N GLN A 184 -2.00 6.73 -8.25
CA GLN A 184 -2.35 6.03 -7.02
C GLN A 184 -2.87 7.00 -5.94
N LYS A 185 -2.23 8.15 -5.75
CA LYS A 185 -2.73 9.20 -4.83
C LYS A 185 -4.08 9.74 -5.26
N PHE A 186 -4.31 9.89 -6.56
CA PHE A 186 -5.61 10.29 -7.09
C PHE A 186 -6.68 9.25 -6.80
N GLY A 187 -6.43 7.97 -7.08
CA GLY A 187 -7.33 6.87 -6.73
C GLY A 187 -7.65 6.80 -5.23
N ALA A 188 -6.64 6.97 -4.38
CA ALA A 188 -6.83 7.02 -2.93
C ALA A 188 -7.73 8.19 -2.50
N TYR A 189 -7.60 9.35 -3.14
CA TYR A 189 -8.47 10.49 -2.90
C TYR A 189 -9.90 10.22 -3.36
N VAL A 190 -10.10 9.61 -4.54
CA VAL A 190 -11.43 9.19 -5.04
C VAL A 190 -12.14 8.32 -3.99
N ALA A 191 -11.46 7.31 -3.44
CA ALA A 191 -12.02 6.44 -2.40
C ALA A 191 -12.44 7.24 -1.14
N SER A 192 -11.51 8.06 -0.62
CA SER A 192 -11.72 8.84 0.61
C SER A 192 -12.86 9.84 0.48
N PHE A 193 -12.86 10.63 -0.60
CA PHE A 193 -13.89 11.64 -0.87
C PHE A 193 -15.25 10.99 -1.10
N SER A 194 -15.31 9.91 -1.88
CA SER A 194 -16.56 9.19 -2.14
C SER A 194 -17.19 8.66 -0.85
N ALA A 195 -16.38 8.11 0.06
CA ALA A 195 -16.84 7.67 1.37
C ALA A 195 -17.35 8.84 2.23
N GLN A 196 -16.61 9.96 2.27
CA GLN A 196 -17.02 11.17 2.99
C GLN A 196 -18.35 11.73 2.47
N GLN A 197 -18.52 11.75 1.14
CA GLN A 197 -19.71 12.25 0.47
C GLN A 197 -20.86 11.25 0.43
N LYS A 198 -20.66 10.02 0.93
CA LYS A 198 -21.66 8.94 0.90
C LYS A 198 -22.15 8.66 -0.53
N ALA A 199 -21.23 8.75 -1.50
CA ALA A 199 -21.51 8.52 -2.91
C ALA A 199 -21.72 7.02 -3.20
N GLN A 200 -22.66 6.72 -4.09
CA GLN A 200 -22.93 5.37 -4.60
C GLN A 200 -22.38 5.20 -6.02
N LYS A 201 -22.56 6.21 -6.88
CA LYS A 201 -22.10 6.17 -8.28
C LYS A 201 -21.09 7.28 -8.53
N VAL A 202 -19.88 6.89 -8.92
CA VAL A 202 -18.76 7.81 -9.11
C VAL A 202 -18.19 7.67 -10.51
N GLY A 203 -17.89 8.79 -11.14
CA GLY A 203 -17.24 8.87 -12.44
C GLY A 203 -15.87 9.49 -12.26
N VAL A 204 -14.87 8.95 -12.93
CA VAL A 204 -13.51 9.48 -12.91
C VAL A 204 -13.06 9.61 -14.35
N VAL A 205 -12.78 10.84 -14.77
CA VAL A 205 -12.15 11.11 -16.06
C VAL A 205 -10.69 10.66 -15.97
N MET A 206 -10.28 9.82 -16.91
CA MET A 206 -8.91 9.35 -17.03
C MET A 206 -8.10 10.25 -17.97
N PRO A 207 -6.87 10.65 -17.59
CA PRO A 207 -5.94 11.23 -18.57
C PRO A 207 -5.58 10.16 -19.61
N ALA A 208 -5.44 10.54 -20.88
CA ALA A 208 -5.10 9.59 -21.92
C ALA A 208 -3.62 9.18 -21.82
N VAL A 209 -3.31 7.91 -22.11
CA VAL A 209 -1.92 7.42 -22.14
C VAL A 209 -1.13 8.20 -23.19
N GLY A 210 0.00 8.79 -22.79
CA GLY A 210 0.84 9.59 -23.68
C GLY A 210 0.31 11.00 -23.99
N GLU A 211 -0.77 11.43 -23.33
CA GLU A 211 -1.17 12.85 -23.32
C GLU A 211 -0.02 13.71 -22.76
N ALA A 212 0.13 14.92 -23.30
CA ALA A 212 1.19 15.86 -22.94
C ALA A 212 1.09 16.26 -21.46
N GLY A 213 1.61 15.41 -20.57
CA GLY A 213 1.63 15.63 -19.13
C GLY A 213 1.59 14.39 -18.25
N THR A 214 1.15 13.22 -18.75
CA THR A 214 1.20 11.97 -17.98
C THR A 214 2.40 11.12 -18.37
N THR A 215 3.10 10.56 -17.37
CA THR A 215 4.20 9.59 -17.58
C THR A 215 3.86 8.21 -17.05
N ALA A 216 2.65 8.01 -16.53
CA ALA A 216 2.17 6.69 -16.15
C ALA A 216 1.93 5.83 -17.40
N GLU A 217 2.59 4.67 -17.47
CA GLU A 217 2.42 3.73 -18.58
C GLU A 217 1.05 3.02 -18.55
N ALA A 218 0.43 2.90 -17.36
CA ALA A 218 -0.85 2.25 -17.15
C ALA A 218 -1.70 3.02 -16.11
N PRO A 219 -2.17 4.25 -16.45
CA PRO A 219 -2.80 5.16 -15.51
C PRO A 219 -4.09 4.62 -14.89
N SER A 220 -4.87 3.80 -15.62
CA SER A 220 -6.07 3.15 -15.07
C SER A 220 -5.68 2.12 -14.03
N GLN A 221 -4.62 1.35 -14.30
CA GLN A 221 -4.12 0.36 -13.35
C GLN A 221 -3.68 1.04 -12.05
N ASP A 222 -2.87 2.08 -12.15
CA ASP A 222 -2.33 2.79 -10.99
C ASP A 222 -3.42 3.48 -10.16
N LEU A 223 -4.39 4.11 -10.83
CA LEU A 223 -5.55 4.70 -10.14
C LEU A 223 -6.32 3.64 -9.36
N VAL A 224 -6.63 2.50 -9.97
CA VAL A 224 -7.37 1.41 -9.32
C VAL A 224 -6.57 0.82 -8.16
N MET A 225 -5.25 0.67 -8.28
CA MET A 225 -4.38 0.22 -7.20
C MET A 225 -4.45 1.16 -5.98
N GLY A 226 -4.39 2.48 -6.21
CA GLY A 226 -4.50 3.48 -5.15
C GLY A 226 -5.88 3.52 -4.50
N LEU A 227 -6.92 3.44 -5.32
CA LEU A 227 -8.32 3.36 -4.90
C LEU A 227 -8.56 2.15 -3.97
N LEU A 228 -8.26 0.94 -4.44
CA LEU A 228 -8.43 -0.29 -3.66
C LEU A 228 -7.54 -0.27 -2.40
N GLY A 229 -6.33 0.28 -2.53
CA GLY A 229 -5.41 0.56 -1.42
C GLY A 229 -6.00 1.37 -0.28
N ALA A 230 -6.70 2.45 -0.61
CA ALA A 230 -7.34 3.32 0.36
C ALA A 230 -8.65 2.74 0.94
N MET A 231 -9.33 1.88 0.16
CA MET A 231 -10.55 1.21 0.61
C MET A 231 -10.29 0.04 1.55
N TYR A 232 -9.12 -0.59 1.46
CA TYR A 232 -8.75 -1.75 2.26
C TYR A 232 -8.72 -1.45 3.76
N LYS A 233 -9.40 -2.30 4.53
CA LYS A 233 -9.47 -2.15 5.99
C LYS A 233 -9.53 -3.50 6.68
N ASP A 234 -8.40 -3.88 7.26
CA ASP A 234 -8.34 -5.04 8.12
C ASP A 234 -9.09 -4.81 9.44
N SER A 235 -10.12 -5.63 9.65
CA SER A 235 -10.94 -5.64 10.86
C SER A 235 -11.11 -7.03 11.48
N ARG A 236 -10.37 -8.05 11.00
CA ARG A 236 -10.50 -9.46 11.41
C ARG A 236 -10.37 -9.67 12.92
N PHE A 237 -9.52 -8.88 13.56
CA PHE A 237 -9.17 -9.04 14.99
C PHE A 237 -9.81 -7.96 15.88
N LYS A 238 -10.84 -7.25 15.40
CA LYS A 238 -11.59 -6.26 16.20
C LYS A 238 -12.89 -6.87 16.73
N SER A 239 -13.09 -6.85 18.04
CA SER A 239 -14.41 -7.13 18.63
C SER A 239 -15.35 -5.95 18.33
N SER A 240 -16.46 -6.21 17.63
CA SER A 240 -17.25 -5.13 17.02
C SER A 240 -17.90 -4.17 18.02
N LYS A 241 -17.91 -2.88 17.70
CA LYS A 241 -19.13 -2.04 17.85
C LYS A 241 -19.52 -1.59 16.46
N ALA A 242 -20.78 -1.85 16.10
CA ALA A 242 -21.33 -1.62 14.77
C ALA A 242 -21.10 -0.17 14.30
N ALA A 243 -20.34 -0.01 13.22
CA ALA A 243 -20.38 1.22 12.45
C ALA A 243 -21.72 1.27 11.70
N LYS A 244 -22.46 2.38 11.83
CA LYS A 244 -23.71 2.62 11.10
C LYS A 244 -23.48 2.37 9.60
N LYS A 245 -24.42 1.67 8.96
CA LYS A 245 -24.41 1.35 7.52
C LYS A 245 -24.46 2.66 6.70
N ALA A 246 -23.32 3.27 6.44
CA ALA A 246 -23.21 4.27 5.38
C ALA A 246 -23.66 3.63 4.04
N PRO A 247 -24.27 4.39 3.12
CA PRO A 247 -24.47 3.88 1.77
C PRO A 247 -23.09 3.49 1.20
N LYS A 248 -23.05 2.32 0.58
CA LYS A 248 -21.82 1.74 0.07
C LYS A 248 -21.63 2.25 -1.34
N LEU A 249 -20.40 2.57 -1.69
CA LEU A 249 -20.01 2.83 -3.05
C LEU A 249 -20.38 1.60 -3.89
N GLU A 250 -21.20 1.79 -4.92
CA GLU A 250 -21.74 0.72 -5.77
C GLU A 250 -20.94 0.60 -7.06
N SER A 251 -20.61 1.73 -7.69
CA SER A 251 -19.86 1.74 -8.94
C SER A 251 -18.89 2.91 -9.07
N ILE A 252 -17.75 2.63 -9.70
CA ILE A 252 -16.81 3.60 -10.25
C ILE A 252 -16.67 3.36 -11.75
N ALA A 253 -17.03 4.37 -12.55
CA ALA A 253 -16.84 4.41 -13.98
C ALA A 253 -15.55 5.18 -14.31
N LEU A 254 -14.61 4.55 -15.01
CA LEU A 254 -13.41 5.21 -15.52
C LEU A 254 -13.66 5.66 -16.96
N LEU A 255 -14.00 6.93 -17.14
CA LEU A 255 -14.29 7.54 -18.44
C LEU A 255 -12.98 7.71 -19.20
N GLY A 256 -12.86 7.06 -20.35
CA GLY A 256 -11.60 6.98 -21.10
C GLY A 256 -10.57 6.01 -20.48
N GLY A 257 -10.96 5.19 -19.51
CA GLY A 257 -10.11 4.16 -18.92
C GLY A 257 -9.97 2.91 -19.80
N HIS A 258 -8.96 2.09 -19.48
CA HIS A 258 -8.70 0.83 -20.18
C HIS A 258 -9.09 -0.38 -19.33
N GLU A 259 -10.04 -1.19 -19.83
CA GLU A 259 -10.57 -2.33 -19.07
C GLU A 259 -9.48 -3.37 -18.73
N GLU A 260 -8.54 -3.63 -19.64
CA GLU A 260 -7.43 -4.57 -19.40
C GLU A 260 -6.53 -4.13 -18.24
N GLU A 261 -6.24 -2.83 -18.13
CA GLU A 261 -5.49 -2.25 -17.02
C GLU A 261 -6.24 -2.37 -15.68
N ILE A 262 -7.55 -2.17 -15.70
CA ILE A 262 -8.41 -2.31 -14.51
C ILE A 262 -8.42 -3.77 -14.03
N GLN A 263 -8.58 -4.73 -14.93
CA GLN A 263 -8.55 -6.15 -14.58
C GLN A 263 -7.17 -6.57 -14.08
N ARG A 264 -6.10 -6.05 -14.69
CA ARG A 264 -4.73 -6.27 -14.21
C ARG A 264 -4.52 -5.69 -12.82
N ALA A 265 -5.01 -4.48 -12.53
CA ALA A 265 -4.96 -3.88 -11.20
C ALA A 265 -5.69 -4.73 -10.17
N LYS A 266 -6.90 -5.20 -10.46
CA LYS A 266 -7.66 -6.07 -9.55
C LYS A 266 -6.90 -7.36 -9.22
N ALA A 267 -6.30 -8.00 -10.22
CA ALA A 267 -5.49 -9.20 -10.03
C ALA A 267 -4.26 -8.92 -9.15
N ILE A 268 -3.50 -7.85 -9.43
CA ILE A 268 -2.33 -7.45 -8.64
C ILE A 268 -2.75 -7.08 -7.21
N TRP A 269 -3.80 -6.27 -7.08
CA TRP A 269 -4.35 -5.86 -5.79
C TRP A 269 -4.75 -7.06 -4.94
N SER A 270 -5.40 -8.07 -5.53
CA SER A 270 -5.77 -9.29 -4.79
C SER A 270 -4.55 -9.97 -4.14
N GLY A 271 -3.40 -9.95 -4.82
CA GLY A 271 -2.13 -10.45 -4.29
C GLY A 271 -1.55 -9.55 -3.19
N VAL A 272 -1.60 -8.23 -3.38
CA VAL A 272 -1.18 -7.25 -2.35
C VAL A 272 -2.02 -7.39 -1.09
N GLN A 273 -3.34 -7.54 -1.25
CA GLN A 273 -4.28 -7.77 -0.15
C GLN A 273 -3.95 -9.06 0.60
N LEU A 274 -3.71 -10.17 -0.11
CA LEU A 274 -3.28 -11.42 0.51
C LEU A 274 -1.98 -11.23 1.32
N ALA A 275 -0.99 -10.54 0.77
CA ALA A 275 0.25 -10.26 1.50
C ALA A 275 -0.01 -9.43 2.77
N LYS A 276 -0.85 -8.39 2.68
CA LYS A 276 -1.25 -7.57 3.83
C LYS A 276 -1.97 -8.40 4.89
N ASP A 277 -2.90 -9.24 4.48
CA ASP A 277 -3.68 -10.13 5.35
C ASP A 277 -2.75 -11.04 6.16
N LEU A 278 -1.77 -11.67 5.49
CA LEU A 278 -0.82 -12.56 6.15
C LEU A 278 0.11 -11.81 7.12
N VAL A 279 0.69 -10.69 6.70
CA VAL A 279 1.63 -9.91 7.53
C VAL A 279 0.96 -9.31 8.78
N SER A 280 -0.32 -8.97 8.68
CA SER A 280 -1.07 -8.38 9.79
C SER A 280 -1.65 -9.42 10.75
N ALA A 281 -1.85 -10.67 10.30
CA ALA A 281 -2.28 -11.77 11.15
C ALA A 281 -1.25 -12.00 12.29
N PRO A 282 -1.69 -12.15 13.54
CA PRO A 282 -0.77 -12.42 14.64
C PRO A 282 -0.22 -13.84 14.55
N ALA A 283 0.98 -14.08 15.10
CA ALA A 283 1.69 -15.35 14.98
C ALA A 283 0.93 -16.56 15.55
N ASN A 284 0.04 -16.33 16.52
CA ASN A 284 -0.81 -17.37 17.09
C ASN A 284 -1.94 -17.83 16.13
N VAL A 285 -2.22 -17.05 15.08
CA VAL A 285 -3.19 -17.38 14.02
C VAL A 285 -2.44 -17.86 12.78
N LEU A 286 -1.45 -17.09 12.31
CA LEU A 286 -0.61 -17.47 11.18
C LEU A 286 0.60 -18.28 11.66
N THR A 287 0.41 -19.59 11.82
CA THR A 287 1.46 -20.58 12.10
C THR A 287 1.99 -21.18 10.79
N PRO A 288 3.14 -21.90 10.79
CA PRO A 288 3.65 -22.58 9.59
C PRO A 288 2.63 -23.56 8.99
N THR A 289 1.83 -24.22 9.83
CA THR A 289 0.78 -25.15 9.38
C THR A 289 -0.36 -24.42 8.69
N SER A 290 -0.91 -23.37 9.32
CA SER A 290 -1.98 -22.57 8.70
C SER A 290 -1.54 -21.89 7.40
N MET A 291 -0.26 -21.49 7.29
CA MET A 291 0.31 -20.94 6.07
C MET A 291 0.37 -21.98 4.95
N ALA A 292 0.70 -23.23 5.26
CA ALA A 292 0.71 -24.33 4.29
C ALA A 292 -0.71 -24.69 3.82
N GLU A 293 -1.69 -24.72 4.73
CA GLU A 293 -3.11 -24.92 4.41
C GLU A 293 -3.67 -23.81 3.52
N MET A 294 -3.29 -22.56 3.80
CA MET A 294 -3.60 -21.40 2.97
C MET A 294 -3.01 -21.56 1.57
N ALA A 295 -1.73 -21.93 1.47
CA ALA A 295 -1.06 -22.11 0.19
C ALA A 295 -1.69 -23.24 -0.65
N ALA A 296 -2.07 -24.36 -0.02
CA ALA A 296 -2.79 -25.44 -0.68
C ALA A 296 -4.17 -25.00 -1.20
N SER A 297 -4.88 -24.19 -0.41
CA SER A 297 -6.18 -23.62 -0.80
C SER A 297 -6.04 -22.67 -1.98
N LEU A 298 -5.05 -21.77 -1.93
CA LEU A 298 -4.71 -20.85 -3.02
C LEU A 298 -4.35 -21.59 -4.31
N ALA A 299 -3.56 -22.67 -4.20
CA ALA A 299 -3.19 -23.49 -5.34
C ALA A 299 -4.41 -24.17 -5.98
N LYS A 300 -5.31 -24.71 -5.17
CA LYS A 300 -6.56 -25.31 -5.65
C LYS A 300 -7.45 -24.29 -6.35
N GLU A 301 -7.60 -23.09 -5.78
CA GLU A 301 -8.40 -21.99 -6.35
C GLU A 301 -7.88 -21.58 -7.74
N LEU A 302 -6.57 -21.47 -7.89
CA LEU A 302 -5.93 -20.93 -9.10
C LEU A 302 -5.47 -21.99 -10.10
N GLY A 303 -5.58 -23.28 -9.73
CA GLY A 303 -5.08 -24.39 -10.54
C GLY A 303 -3.55 -24.45 -10.61
N LEU A 304 -2.87 -24.10 -9.52
CA LEU A 304 -1.42 -24.25 -9.38
C LEU A 304 -1.08 -25.67 -8.89
N GLU A 305 0.10 -26.17 -9.25
CA GLU A 305 0.65 -27.34 -8.58
C GLU A 305 1.10 -26.96 -7.16
N CYS A 306 0.97 -27.89 -6.21
CA CYS A 306 1.30 -27.65 -4.80
C CYS A 306 2.00 -28.87 -4.21
N GLU A 307 3.20 -28.66 -3.68
CA GLU A 307 3.94 -29.62 -2.86
C GLU A 307 4.20 -29.00 -1.48
N ILE A 308 3.92 -29.76 -0.42
CA ILE A 308 4.22 -29.38 0.95
C ILE A 308 5.07 -30.48 1.58
N PHE A 309 6.26 -30.12 2.07
CA PHE A 309 7.11 -31.05 2.80
C PHE A 309 6.94 -30.85 4.30
N ASP A 310 6.59 -31.94 4.97
CA ASP A 310 6.59 -32.05 6.42
C ASP A 310 8.01 -32.32 6.96
N LYS A 311 8.12 -32.32 8.28
CA LYS A 311 9.38 -32.53 9.01
C LYS A 311 10.16 -33.74 8.50
N GLU A 312 9.49 -34.87 8.27
CA GLU A 312 10.11 -36.12 7.83
C GLU A 312 10.79 -35.96 6.47
N GLU A 313 10.10 -35.32 5.51
CA GLU A 313 10.61 -35.09 4.17
C GLU A 313 11.71 -34.00 4.17
N ILE A 314 11.57 -32.96 5.00
CA ILE A 314 12.62 -31.94 5.25
C ILE A 314 13.92 -32.59 5.73
N LEU A 315 13.83 -33.51 6.71
CA LEU A 315 14.97 -34.24 7.24
C LEU A 315 15.57 -35.21 6.22
N LYS A 316 14.74 -35.95 5.50
CA LYS A 316 15.16 -36.86 4.43
C LYS A 316 15.91 -36.14 3.31
N ARG A 317 15.50 -34.91 2.98
CA ARG A 317 16.16 -34.03 2.01
C ARG A 317 17.39 -33.30 2.57
N LYS A 318 17.79 -33.58 3.82
CA LYS A 318 18.98 -33.02 4.48
C LYS A 318 18.97 -31.49 4.56
N MET A 319 17.80 -30.87 4.75
CA MET A 319 17.63 -29.41 4.90
C MET A 319 18.02 -28.93 6.32
N GLY A 320 19.24 -29.27 6.75
CA GLY A 320 19.68 -29.12 8.14
C GLY A 320 19.71 -27.67 8.65
N ALA A 321 20.05 -26.71 7.79
CA ALA A 321 20.05 -25.28 8.17
C ALA A 321 18.63 -24.78 8.50
N TYR A 322 17.66 -25.14 7.66
CA TYR A 322 16.24 -24.80 7.87
C TYR A 322 15.66 -25.49 9.10
N TYR A 323 15.87 -26.81 9.24
CA TYR A 323 15.39 -27.55 10.39
C TYR A 323 16.03 -27.08 11.70
N GLY A 324 17.30 -26.66 11.66
CA GLY A 324 18.01 -26.09 12.81
C GLY A 324 17.29 -24.89 13.43
N VAL A 325 16.74 -24.00 12.59
CA VAL A 325 15.93 -22.85 13.04
C VAL A 325 14.61 -23.30 13.65
N ALA A 326 13.92 -24.25 12.99
CA ALA A 326 12.58 -24.68 13.37
C ALA A 326 12.53 -25.57 14.63
N LYS A 327 13.67 -26.17 15.02
CA LYS A 327 13.72 -27.25 16.03
C LYS A 327 13.16 -26.85 17.40
N GLY A 328 13.24 -25.58 17.77
CA GLY A 328 12.76 -25.06 19.05
C GLY A 328 11.27 -24.72 19.08
N ALA A 329 10.55 -24.80 17.95
CA ALA A 329 9.15 -24.43 17.87
C ALA A 329 8.21 -25.61 18.20
N VAL A 330 7.06 -25.29 18.80
CA VAL A 330 5.96 -26.26 19.00
C VAL A 330 5.24 -26.55 17.69
N HIS A 331 5.09 -25.54 16.83
CA HIS A 331 4.51 -25.70 15.51
C HIS A 331 5.54 -26.31 14.53
N PRO A 332 5.23 -27.44 13.86
CA PRO A 332 6.17 -28.10 12.98
C PRO A 332 6.47 -27.25 11.73
N PRO A 333 7.71 -27.31 11.19
CA PRO A 333 8.07 -26.62 9.95
C PRO A 333 7.30 -27.17 8.74
N LYS A 334 6.99 -26.29 7.78
CA LYS A 334 6.39 -26.63 6.49
C LYS A 334 7.19 -26.00 5.36
N PHE A 335 7.73 -26.81 4.46
CA PHE A 335 8.30 -26.29 3.22
C PHE A 335 7.23 -26.30 2.15
N ILE A 336 6.90 -25.14 1.60
CA ILE A 336 5.80 -24.92 0.66
C ILE A 336 6.38 -24.61 -0.71
N HIS A 337 5.94 -25.34 -1.73
CA HIS A 337 6.29 -25.08 -3.12
C HIS A 337 5.02 -25.07 -3.97
N LEU A 338 4.67 -23.90 -4.51
CA LEU A 338 3.63 -23.75 -5.54
C LEU A 338 4.27 -23.59 -6.91
N CYS A 339 3.63 -24.10 -7.96
CA CYS A 339 4.11 -23.92 -9.33
C CYS A 339 2.98 -23.46 -10.25
N TYR A 340 3.19 -22.33 -10.92
CA TYR A 340 2.43 -21.93 -12.10
C TYR A 340 3.13 -22.44 -13.35
N LYS A 341 2.41 -23.24 -14.15
CA LYS A 341 2.86 -23.67 -15.47
C LYS A 341 1.98 -23.03 -16.54
N PRO A 342 2.57 -22.37 -17.55
CA PRO A 342 1.80 -21.77 -18.63
C PRO A 342 1.24 -22.87 -19.54
N SER A 343 0.13 -22.58 -20.22
CA SER A 343 -0.29 -23.41 -21.34
C SER A 343 0.69 -23.23 -22.51
N GLY A 344 1.22 -24.33 -23.05
CA GLY A 344 2.10 -24.31 -24.22
C GLY A 344 3.60 -24.33 -23.86
N GLU A 345 4.42 -23.71 -24.71
CA GLU A 345 5.87 -23.71 -24.57
C GLU A 345 6.33 -22.87 -23.38
N THR A 346 7.16 -23.42 -22.50
CA THR A 346 7.86 -22.67 -21.44
C THR A 346 9.20 -22.18 -21.98
N LYS A 347 9.38 -20.86 -22.09
CA LYS A 347 10.64 -20.23 -22.53
C LYS A 347 11.51 -19.78 -21.36
N THR A 348 10.90 -19.51 -20.21
CA THR A 348 11.60 -19.01 -19.04
C THR A 348 11.06 -19.68 -17.79
N LYS A 349 11.97 -20.02 -16.86
CA LYS A 349 11.62 -20.51 -15.53
C LYS A 349 12.13 -19.53 -14.49
N VAL A 350 11.27 -19.17 -13.53
CA VAL A 350 11.59 -18.23 -12.46
C VAL A 350 11.25 -18.87 -11.12
N ALA A 351 12.12 -18.68 -10.13
CA ALA A 351 11.84 -19.04 -8.74
C ALA A 351 11.74 -17.77 -7.90
N ILE A 352 10.62 -17.59 -7.21
CA ILE A 352 10.38 -16.52 -6.24
C ILE A 352 10.40 -17.18 -4.86
N VAL A 353 11.39 -16.80 -4.05
CA VAL A 353 11.62 -17.41 -2.73
C VAL A 353 11.32 -16.40 -1.63
N GLY A 354 10.37 -16.73 -0.76
CA GLY A 354 9.96 -15.90 0.36
C GLY A 354 10.47 -16.43 1.70
N LYS A 355 11.05 -15.54 2.52
CA LYS A 355 11.34 -15.85 3.93
C LYS A 355 10.04 -16.11 4.69
N GLY A 356 9.95 -17.23 5.41
CA GLY A 356 8.73 -17.72 6.08
C GLY A 356 8.81 -17.86 7.59
N LEU A 357 9.48 -16.93 8.31
CA LEU A 357 9.43 -16.94 9.77
C LEU A 357 8.11 -16.34 10.26
N THR A 358 7.17 -17.20 10.67
CA THR A 358 5.86 -16.74 11.18
C THR A 358 5.99 -16.00 12.51
N PHE A 359 7.03 -16.34 13.27
CA PHE A 359 7.51 -15.52 14.38
C PHE A 359 9.01 -15.68 14.57
N ASP A 360 9.69 -14.58 14.84
CA ASP A 360 11.12 -14.56 15.17
C ASP A 360 11.36 -13.99 16.57
N SER A 361 11.54 -14.86 17.55
CA SER A 361 11.96 -14.45 18.91
C SER A 361 13.43 -14.03 18.97
N GLY A 362 14.24 -14.40 17.96
CA GLY A 362 15.71 -14.39 18.02
C GLY A 362 16.33 -15.71 18.46
N GLY A 363 15.54 -16.66 18.98
CA GLY A 363 16.04 -17.90 19.57
C GLY A 363 16.78 -17.62 20.87
N TYR A 364 17.83 -18.39 21.19
CA TYR A 364 18.65 -18.14 22.38
C TYR A 364 19.27 -16.73 22.39
N ASN A 365 19.57 -16.17 21.22
CA ASN A 365 19.89 -14.75 21.05
C ASN A 365 18.60 -13.92 21.03
N LEU A 366 17.88 -13.98 22.15
CA LEU A 366 16.56 -13.39 22.31
C LEU A 366 16.59 -11.90 21.96
N LYS A 367 15.59 -11.44 21.21
CA LYS A 367 15.38 -10.02 20.94
C LYS A 367 14.95 -9.31 22.23
N VAL A 368 15.89 -8.61 22.85
CA VAL A 368 15.72 -7.91 24.14
C VAL A 368 15.59 -6.39 24.00
N GLY A 369 15.81 -5.84 22.80
CA GLY A 369 15.71 -4.40 22.57
C GLY A 369 14.26 -3.91 22.56
N ALA A 370 14.03 -2.68 23.02
CA ALA A 370 12.73 -2.03 22.91
C ALA A 370 12.27 -2.03 21.44
N ALA A 371 11.00 -2.35 21.23
CA ALA A 371 10.36 -2.39 19.93
C ALA A 371 10.88 -3.44 18.91
N THR A 372 11.68 -4.42 19.34
CA THR A 372 12.32 -5.38 18.41
C THR A 372 11.57 -6.70 18.25
N ILE A 373 10.80 -7.12 19.24
CA ILE A 373 10.16 -8.45 19.23
C ILE A 373 8.66 -8.38 18.89
N GLU A 374 7.95 -7.31 19.24
CA GLU A 374 6.49 -7.25 19.07
C GLU A 374 6.05 -7.13 17.60
N LEU A 375 6.94 -6.68 16.71
CA LEU A 375 6.68 -6.60 15.28
C LEU A 375 7.10 -7.86 14.51
N MET A 376 7.69 -8.87 15.15
CA MET A 376 8.32 -10.01 14.46
C MET A 376 7.33 -11.00 13.83
N LYS A 377 6.01 -10.79 13.99
CA LYS A 377 5.00 -11.42 13.13
C LYS A 377 5.19 -11.08 11.64
N LYS A 378 5.82 -9.93 11.33
CA LYS A 378 6.07 -9.49 9.95
C LYS A 378 7.26 -10.18 9.29
N ASP A 379 7.99 -11.04 10.02
CA ASP A 379 9.21 -11.68 9.52
C ASP A 379 8.95 -12.79 8.47
N MET A 380 7.67 -12.97 8.13
CA MET A 380 7.19 -13.71 6.97
C MET A 380 6.77 -12.81 5.79
N GLY A 381 7.05 -11.50 5.81
CA GLY A 381 6.62 -10.56 4.76
C GLY A 381 7.09 -10.96 3.35
N GLY A 382 8.26 -11.59 3.23
CA GLY A 382 8.72 -12.17 1.96
C GLY A 382 7.84 -13.32 1.47
N SER A 383 7.32 -14.17 2.37
CA SER A 383 6.33 -15.19 2.02
C SER A 383 4.99 -14.58 1.64
N GLY A 384 4.56 -13.52 2.34
CA GLY A 384 3.37 -12.76 1.98
C GLY A 384 3.45 -12.23 0.55
N ALA A 385 4.57 -11.59 0.18
CA ALA A 385 4.83 -11.13 -1.18
C ALA A 385 4.90 -12.28 -2.20
N THR A 386 5.49 -13.42 -1.82
CA THR A 386 5.60 -14.61 -2.69
C THR A 386 4.22 -15.21 -3.00
N PHE A 387 3.35 -15.38 -2.00
CA PHE A 387 1.98 -15.84 -2.22
C PHE A 387 1.11 -14.79 -2.91
N GLY A 388 1.33 -13.50 -2.64
CA GLY A 388 0.70 -12.41 -3.37
C GLY A 388 1.04 -12.44 -4.87
N ALA A 389 2.31 -12.67 -5.21
CA ALA A 389 2.75 -12.87 -6.58
C ALA A 389 2.11 -14.13 -7.20
N ALA A 390 2.03 -15.24 -6.45
CA ALA A 390 1.35 -16.46 -6.89
C ALA A 390 -0.12 -16.20 -7.23
N ARG A 391 -0.83 -15.40 -6.40
CA ARG A 391 -2.22 -15.02 -6.64
C ARG A 391 -2.38 -14.18 -7.90
N ALA A 392 -1.57 -13.14 -8.06
CA ALA A 392 -1.61 -12.28 -9.24
C ALA A 392 -1.27 -13.06 -10.53
N ILE A 393 -0.21 -13.86 -10.52
CA ILE A 393 0.24 -14.65 -11.68
C ILE A 393 -0.75 -15.76 -12.02
N GLY A 394 -1.27 -16.49 -11.04
CA GLY A 394 -2.28 -17.54 -11.25
C GLY A 394 -3.60 -16.98 -11.81
N THR A 395 -3.91 -15.73 -11.50
CA THR A 395 -5.08 -15.01 -12.05
C THR A 395 -4.81 -14.52 -13.48
N LEU A 396 -3.67 -13.85 -13.71
CA LEU A 396 -3.32 -13.24 -15.00
C LEU A 396 -2.89 -14.26 -16.07
N LYS A 397 -2.39 -15.42 -15.63
CA LYS A 397 -1.95 -16.54 -16.49
C LYS A 397 -1.01 -16.09 -17.61
N PRO A 398 0.15 -15.48 -17.30
CA PRO A 398 1.10 -15.05 -18.30
C PRO A 398 1.62 -16.24 -19.12
N LYS A 399 1.80 -16.04 -20.43
CA LYS A 399 2.30 -17.06 -21.35
C LYS A 399 3.81 -17.21 -21.26
N ASN A 400 4.31 -18.37 -21.65
CA ASN A 400 5.74 -18.66 -21.87
C ASN A 400 6.64 -18.62 -20.63
N VAL A 401 6.10 -18.43 -19.42
CA VAL A 401 6.86 -18.38 -18.17
C VAL A 401 6.29 -19.36 -17.14
N GLU A 402 7.14 -20.25 -16.63
CA GLU A 402 6.85 -21.13 -15.48
C GLU A 402 7.42 -20.48 -14.22
N VAL A 403 6.62 -20.42 -13.16
CA VAL A 403 6.99 -19.71 -11.93
C VAL A 403 6.82 -20.61 -10.71
N HIS A 404 7.91 -20.79 -9.98
CA HIS A 404 7.97 -21.53 -8.73
C HIS A 404 7.91 -20.55 -7.56
N PHE A 405 6.98 -20.74 -6.64
CA PHE A 405 6.82 -19.94 -5.43
C PHE A 405 7.22 -20.81 -4.24
N ILE A 406 8.31 -20.45 -3.56
CA ILE A 406 8.94 -21.31 -2.55
C ILE A 406 8.99 -20.58 -1.22
N VAL A 407 8.51 -21.22 -0.16
CA VAL A 407 8.52 -20.69 1.20
C VAL A 407 8.94 -21.78 2.17
N ALA A 408 10.00 -21.54 2.93
CA ALA A 408 10.38 -22.39 4.07
C ALA A 408 9.75 -21.80 5.34
N ALA A 409 8.55 -22.26 5.69
CA ALA A 409 7.78 -21.72 6.82
C ALA A 409 8.20 -22.39 8.14
N CYS A 410 8.58 -21.60 9.14
CA CYS A 410 8.83 -22.08 10.50
C CYS A 410 8.75 -20.94 11.53
N GLU A 411 8.98 -21.26 12.79
CA GLU A 411 9.15 -20.28 13.86
C GLU A 411 10.54 -20.40 14.47
N ASN A 412 11.13 -19.27 14.85
CA ASN A 412 12.36 -19.24 15.62
C ASN A 412 12.03 -18.97 17.09
N MET A 413 12.13 -20.01 17.93
CA MET A 413 11.63 -20.02 19.32
C MET A 413 12.72 -20.47 20.31
N VAL A 414 12.49 -20.19 21.60
CA VAL A 414 13.29 -20.70 22.72
C VAL A 414 12.57 -21.91 23.32
N SER A 415 13.26 -23.05 23.48
CA SER A 415 12.73 -24.28 24.06
C SER A 415 13.74 -25.01 24.93
#